data_AF-A0A350LWG9-F1
#
_entry.id   AF-A0A350LWG9-F1
#
_cell.length_a   1.000
_cell.length_b   1.000
_cell.length_c   1.000
_cell.angle_alpha   90.00
_cell.angle_beta   90.00
_cell.angle_gamma   90.00
#
_symmetry.space_group_name_H-M   'P 1'
#
loop_
_entity.id
_entity.type
_entity.pdbx_description
1 polymer ?
#
loop_
_entity_poly.entity_id
_entity_poly.type
_entity_poly.pdbx_seq_one_letter_code
_entity_poly.pdbx_strand_id
1 'polypeptide(L)' 'IRTYLRKLEEAIASGDKDAATAALRAAQPELMRGVTKGVFHKNTAARKMSRLSARVKALG' A
#
# COMPACT_ATOMS: atom_id res chain seq x y z
N ILE A 1 1.41 8.10 6.40
CA ILE A 1 1.86 6.77 5.89
C ILE A 1 1.12 5.61 6.56
N ARG A 2 1.20 5.43 7.90
CA ARG A 2 0.60 4.27 8.59
C ARG A 2 -0.91 4.14 8.41
N THR A 3 -1.63 5.27 8.34
CA THR A 3 -3.08 5.32 8.12
C THR A 3 -3.51 4.81 6.74
N TYR A 4 -2.75 5.12 5.68
CA TYR A 4 -3.04 4.63 4.33
C TYR A 4 -2.81 3.12 4.20
N LEU A 5 -1.75 2.62 4.86
CA LEU A 5 -1.50 1.18 4.94
C LEU A 5 -2.65 0.46 5.66
N ARG A 6 -3.15 1.02 6.76
CA ARG A 6 -4.28 0.45 7.48
C ARG A 6 -5.56 0.41 6.63
N LYS A 7 -5.90 1.51 5.95
CA LYS A 7 -7.05 1.55 5.03
C LYS A 7 -6.96 0.51 3.91
N LEU A 8 -5.75 0.30 3.38
CA LEU A 8 -5.52 -0.71 2.36
C LEU A 8 -5.67 -2.14 2.92
N GLU A 9 -5.17 -2.39 4.13
CA GLU A 9 -5.34 -3.68 4.80
C GLU A 9 -6.81 -3.96 5.13
N GLU A 10 -7.57 -2.95 5.55
CA GLU A 10 -9.02 -3.01 5.76
C GLU A 10 -9.76 -3.31 4.45
N ALA A 11 -9.42 -2.63 3.35
CA ALA A 11 -10.03 -2.88 2.03
C ALA A 11 -9.70 -4.27 1.47
N ILE A 12 -8.47 -4.76 1.72
CA ILE A 12 -8.09 -6.13 1.38
C ILE A 12 -8.88 -7.14 2.20
N ALA A 13 -9.10 -6.86 3.49
CA ALA A 13 -9.87 -7.74 4.38
C ALA A 13 -11.37 -7.76 4.04
N SER A 14 -11.93 -6.65 3.56
CA SER A 14 -13.33 -6.59 3.12
C SER A 14 -13.60 -7.23 1.77
N GLY A 15 -12.55 -7.61 1.02
CA GLY A 15 -12.68 -8.26 -0.28
C GLY A 15 -13.02 -7.32 -1.44
N ASP A 16 -12.98 -6.00 -1.23
CA ASP A 16 -13.34 -5.01 -2.25
C ASP A 16 -12.11 -4.65 -3.09
N LYS A 17 -12.04 -5.22 -4.29
CA LYS A 17 -10.92 -5.05 -5.23
C LYS A 17 -10.79 -3.62 -5.74
N ASP A 18 -11.90 -2.93 -5.99
CA ASP A 18 -11.88 -1.58 -6.55
C ASP A 18 -11.43 -0.57 -5.48
N ALA A 19 -11.96 -0.72 -4.26
CA ALA A 19 -11.51 0.07 -3.12
C ALA A 19 -10.03 -0.21 -2.79
N ALA A 20 -9.58 -1.47 -2.83
CA ALA A 20 -8.19 -1.82 -2.59
C ALA A 20 -7.25 -1.23 -3.66
N THR A 21 -7.65 -1.23 -4.93
CA THR A 21 -6.87 -0.65 -6.03
C THR A 21 -6.78 0.88 -5.91
N ALA A 22 -7.89 1.55 -5.56
CA ALA A 22 -7.89 2.98 -5.31
C ALA A 22 -7.03 3.36 -4.10
N ALA A 23 -7.12 2.59 -3.01
CA ALA A 23 -6.31 2.79 -1.82
C ALA A 23 -4.81 2.56 -2.10
N LEU A 24 -4.46 1.57 -2.93
CA LEU A 24 -3.07 1.31 -3.33
C LEU A 24 -2.47 2.49 -4.10
N ARG A 25 -3.23 3.05 -5.06
CA ARG A 25 -2.81 4.24 -5.82
C ARG A 25 -2.61 5.46 -4.92
N ALA A 26 -3.46 5.64 -3.92
CA ALA A 26 -3.31 6.72 -2.94
C ALA A 26 -2.13 6.50 -1.97
N ALA A 27 -1.86 5.25 -1.59
CA ALA A 27 -0.77 4.91 -0.67
C ALA A 27 0.62 5.02 -1.30
N GLN A 28 0.73 4.80 -2.61
CA GLN A 28 2.00 4.79 -3.34
C GLN A 28 2.79 6.13 -3.24
N PRO A 29 2.23 7.32 -3.55
CA PRO A 29 2.96 8.59 -3.45
C PRO A 29 3.33 8.93 -2.01
N GLU A 30 2.46 8.59 -1.05
CA GLU A 30 2.71 8.83 0.38
C GLU A 30 3.84 7.95 0.94
N LEU A 31 3.93 6.71 0.49
CA LEU A 31 5.03 5.82 0.86
C LEU A 31 6.36 6.34 0.30
N MET A 32 6.36 6.82 -0.95
CA MET A 32 7.55 7.39 -1.59
C MET A 32 7.98 8.72 -0.96
N ARG A 33 7.03 9.58 -0.55
CA ARG A 33 7.31 10.76 0.28
C ARG A 33 7.93 10.38 1.64
N GLY A 34 7.55 9.23 2.19
CA GLY A 34 8.20 8.68 3.38
C GLY A 34 9.65 8.27 3.16
N VAL A 35 9.98 7.78 1.96
CA VAL A 35 11.36 7.44 1.58
C VAL A 35 12.20 8.70 1.41
N THR A 36 11.68 9.73 0.73
CA THR A 36 12.42 10.98 0.53
C THR A 36 12.68 11.72 1.84
N LYS A 37 11.77 11.62 2.81
CA LYS A 37 11.93 12.15 4.16
C LYS A 37 12.80 11.28 5.09
N GLY A 38 13.34 10.16 4.60
CA GLY A 38 14.19 9.27 5.40
C GLY A 38 13.46 8.42 6.44
N VAL A 39 12.12 8.43 6.44
CA VAL A 39 11.31 7.63 7.39
C VAL A 39 11.40 6.13 7.07
N PHE A 40 11.57 5.79 5.80
CA PHE A 40 11.78 4.41 5.34
C PHE A 40 12.92 4.31 4.36
N HIS A 41 13.69 3.23 4.46
CA HIS A 41 14.61 2.87 3.39
C HIS A 41 13.85 2.50 2.11
N LYS A 42 14.39 2.88 0.94
CA LYS A 42 13.79 2.59 -0.38
C LYS A 42 13.39 1.12 -0.54
N ASN A 43 14.26 0.20 -0.13
CA ASN A 43 14.02 -1.23 -0.21
C ASN A 43 12.88 -1.70 0.71
N THR A 44 12.70 -1.07 1.88
CA THR A 44 11.59 -1.40 2.80
C THR A 44 10.26 -0.94 2.22
N ALA A 45 10.22 0.25 1.63
CA ALA A 45 9.04 0.73 0.91
C ALA A 45 8.71 -0.17 -0.30
N ALA A 46 9.70 -0.52 -1.12
CA ALA A 46 9.53 -1.40 -2.27
C ALA A 46 8.99 -2.79 -1.88
N ARG A 47 9.55 -3.41 -0.83
CA ARG A 47 9.06 -4.70 -0.32
C ARG A 47 7.61 -4.63 0.16
N LYS A 48 7.24 -3.58 0.90
CA LYS A 48 5.86 -3.38 1.35
C LYS A 48 4.91 -3.22 0.17
N MET A 49 5.27 -2.40 -0.81
CA MET A 49 4.48 -2.16 -2.02
C MET A 49 4.26 -3.46 -2.81
N SER A 50 5.33 -4.22 -3.04
CA SER A 50 5.26 -5.51 -3.74
C SER A 50 4.31 -6.50 -3.04
N ARG A 51 4.44 -6.65 -1.72
CA ARG A 51 3.58 -7.54 -0.93
C ARG A 51 2.11 -7.12 -0.99
N LEU A 52 1.82 -5.82 -0.89
CA LEU A 52 0.47 -5.30 -0.92
C LEU A 52 -0.17 -5.45 -2.30
N SER A 53 0.56 -5.12 -3.38
CA SER A 53 0.09 -5.33 -4.74
C SER A 53 -0.21 -6.81 -5.03
N ALA A 54 0.62 -7.72 -4.52
CA ALA A 54 0.36 -9.16 -4.64
C ALA A 54 -0.94 -9.58 -3.93
N ARG A 55 -1.22 -9.04 -2.74
CA ARG A 55 -2.48 -9.29 -2.01
C ARG A 55 -3.69 -8.72 -2.72
N VAL A 56 -3.58 -7.52 -3.30
CA VAL A 56 -4.66 -6.93 -4.11
C VAL A 56 -4.92 -7.77 -5.36
N LYS A 57 -3.87 -8.25 -6.03
CA LYS A 57 -4.00 -9.14 -7.20
C LYS A 57 -4.58 -10.51 -6.83
N ALA A 58 -4.30 -11.01 -5.62
CA ALA A 58 -4.85 -12.28 -5.15
C ALA A 58 -6.36 -12.22 -4.85
N LEU A 59 -6.94 -11.03 -4.70
CA LEU A 59 -8.39 -10.84 -4.60
C LEU A 59 -9.12 -11.03 -5.96
N GLY A 60 -8.37 -11.15 -7.06
CA GLY A 60 -8.86 -11.39 -8.42
C GLY A 60 -8.29 -10.40 -9.41
#